data_AF-A0AAU1RV70-F1
#
_entry.id   AF-A0AAU1RV70-F1
#
_cell.length_a   1.000
_cell.length_b   1.000
_cell.length_c   1.000
_cell.angle_alpha   90.00
_cell.angle_beta   90.00
_cell.angle_gamma   90.00
#
_symmetry.space_group_name_H-M   'P 1'
#
loop_
_entity.id
_entity.type
_entity.pdbx_description
1 polymer ?
#
loop_
_entity_poly.entity_id
_entity_poly.type
_entity_poly.pdbx_seq_one_letter_code
_entity_poly.pdbx_strand_id
1 'polypeptide(L)'
;MTAAPPPAPESPAQTGTPGRAIRFAALGDSFTEGIGDPVPGGRRGWAALLAEGIGNGRRGVEFRNFAVSGSLSSDVRDRQAPAAAAFRPDLASVVVGVNDTLRRSFDIRLLAQRLDEVCALLTDGGAVILTACLPDPGAVLGLPAPLGRPLARRQSAVNAVVHALSARYDAVHLHASDGEWVSDRSLWSADRLHPAERGHRTVAADFHRLLTARGLALGNPPGREPEQPPPSRTDSLLWLATAGTGWLVRRSTDLLPQLLCLAGAEIRHWARGTTAQLDRRADQALQGALATATFRTPPAVPPAPLPVSHVTMEG
;
A
#
# COMPACT_ATOMS: atom_id res chain seq x y z
N MET A 1 60.11 6.33 -30.43
CA MET A 1 58.75 6.76 -30.84
C MET A 1 57.88 5.52 -30.85
N THR A 2 57.10 5.32 -29.78
CA THR A 2 56.28 4.12 -29.59
C THR A 2 54.84 4.48 -29.97
N ALA A 3 54.28 3.80 -30.96
CA ALA A 3 52.94 4.07 -31.48
C ALA A 3 51.85 3.68 -30.46
N ALA A 4 50.84 4.53 -30.31
CA ALA A 4 49.70 4.31 -29.43
C ALA A 4 48.77 3.19 -29.98
N PRO A 5 48.12 2.39 -29.12
CA PRO A 5 47.21 1.34 -29.55
C PRO A 5 45.89 1.93 -30.08
N PRO A 6 45.19 1.24 -30.99
CA PRO A 6 43.94 1.70 -31.58
C PRO A 6 42.81 1.73 -30.53
N PRO A 7 41.84 2.66 -30.67
CA PRO A 7 40.70 2.74 -29.75
C PRO A 7 39.81 1.49 -29.85
N ALA A 8 39.30 1.06 -28.70
CA ALA A 8 38.36 -0.05 -28.60
C ALA A 8 37.04 0.26 -29.35
N PRO A 9 36.37 -0.75 -29.93
CA PRO A 9 35.11 -0.53 -30.64
C PRO A 9 34.03 -0.05 -29.67
N GLU A 10 33.42 1.10 -29.99
CA GLU A 10 32.25 1.62 -29.31
C GLU A 10 31.11 0.58 -29.38
N SER A 11 30.53 0.26 -28.21
CA SER A 11 29.35 -0.60 -28.14
C SER A 11 28.19 0.05 -28.93
N PRO A 12 27.51 -0.68 -29.82
CA PRO A 12 26.44 -0.10 -30.61
C PRO A 12 25.32 0.39 -29.69
N ALA A 13 25.02 1.69 -29.79
CA ALA A 13 23.85 2.30 -29.17
C ALA A 13 22.60 1.52 -29.62
N GLN A 14 21.90 0.93 -28.66
CA GLN A 14 20.71 0.13 -28.92
C GLN A 14 19.54 1.05 -29.29
N THR A 15 19.42 1.35 -30.58
CA THR A 15 18.35 2.12 -31.21
C THR A 15 17.09 1.27 -31.39
N GLY A 16 16.51 0.80 -30.28
CA GLY A 16 15.13 0.30 -30.27
C GLY A 16 14.17 1.44 -29.99
N THR A 17 13.06 1.54 -30.74
CA THR A 17 11.96 2.46 -30.40
C THR A 17 11.59 2.26 -28.92
N PRO A 18 11.65 3.29 -28.06
CA PRO A 18 11.36 3.12 -26.65
C PRO A 18 9.92 2.60 -26.52
N GLY A 19 9.77 1.48 -25.80
CA GLY A 19 8.45 0.91 -25.55
C GLY A 19 7.59 1.91 -24.78
N ARG A 20 6.26 1.83 -24.92
CA ARG A 20 5.33 2.67 -24.14
C ARG A 20 5.72 2.66 -22.65
N ALA A 21 5.83 3.85 -22.06
CA ALA A 21 6.15 4.01 -20.64
C ALA A 21 5.14 3.26 -19.76
N ILE A 22 5.63 2.69 -18.66
CA ILE A 22 4.82 2.02 -17.65
C ILE A 22 4.17 3.10 -16.80
N ARG A 23 2.85 3.07 -16.65
CA ARG A 23 2.10 4.07 -15.90
C ARG A 23 1.80 3.52 -14.53
N PHE A 24 2.34 4.14 -13.49
CA PHE A 24 2.17 3.69 -12.10
C PHE A 24 1.38 4.73 -11.30
N ALA A 25 0.20 4.34 -10.80
CA ALA A 25 -0.60 5.14 -9.88
C ALA A 25 -0.44 4.62 -8.45
N ALA A 26 -0.17 5.50 -7.50
CA ALA A 26 -0.14 5.15 -6.09
C ALA A 26 -1.31 5.79 -5.33
N LEU A 27 -2.13 4.98 -4.67
CA LEU A 27 -3.31 5.39 -3.92
C LEU A 27 -3.18 4.95 -2.46
N GLY A 28 -3.75 5.74 -1.56
CA GLY A 28 -3.75 5.42 -0.14
C GLY A 28 -3.74 6.63 0.76
N ASP A 29 -3.10 6.46 1.91
CA ASP A 29 -2.99 7.47 2.95
C ASP A 29 -1.55 7.95 3.16
N SER A 30 -1.21 8.38 4.39
CA SER A 30 0.10 8.91 4.75
C SER A 30 1.24 7.93 4.52
N PHE A 31 0.97 6.62 4.57
CA PHE A 31 1.96 5.58 4.26
C PHE A 31 2.41 5.69 2.80
N THR A 32 1.46 5.82 1.86
CA THR A 32 1.74 5.93 0.42
C THR A 32 2.15 7.34 0.01
N GLU A 33 1.70 8.38 0.73
CA GLU A 33 2.14 9.76 0.50
C GLU A 33 3.64 9.98 0.81
N GLY A 34 4.27 9.08 1.59
CA GLY A 34 5.69 9.14 1.90
C GLY A 34 6.02 9.89 3.18
N ILE A 35 5.08 9.97 4.14
CA ILE A 35 5.38 10.55 5.46
C ILE A 35 6.53 9.75 6.09
N GLY A 36 7.54 10.48 6.61
CA GLY A 36 8.75 9.90 7.21
C GLY A 36 9.97 9.77 6.26
N ASP A 37 9.84 10.17 4.99
CA ASP A 37 10.95 10.26 4.01
C ASP A 37 11.00 11.65 3.33
N PRO A 38 11.39 12.71 4.07
CA PRO A 38 11.43 14.07 3.55
C PRO A 38 12.60 14.28 2.58
N VAL A 39 12.33 14.98 1.48
CA VAL A 39 13.34 15.38 0.49
C VAL A 39 13.15 16.86 0.10
N PRO A 40 14.15 17.54 -0.47
CA PRO A 40 13.95 18.89 -0.98
C PRO A 40 12.75 18.95 -1.93
N GLY A 41 11.79 19.83 -1.64
CA GLY A 41 10.58 19.99 -2.45
C GLY A 41 9.40 19.08 -2.06
N GLY A 42 9.54 18.21 -1.05
CA GLY A 42 8.40 17.44 -0.54
C GLY A 42 8.77 16.16 0.18
N ARG A 43 8.18 15.05 -0.27
CA ARG A 43 8.38 13.70 0.26
C ARG A 43 8.60 12.76 -0.91
N ARG A 44 9.47 11.77 -0.72
CA ARG A 44 9.76 10.75 -1.73
C ARG A 44 8.87 9.53 -1.49
N GLY A 45 9.13 8.78 -0.42
CA GLY A 45 8.30 7.63 -0.03
C GLY A 45 8.47 6.40 -0.91
N TRP A 46 7.94 5.27 -0.45
CA TRP A 46 8.14 3.96 -1.08
C TRP A 46 7.65 3.89 -2.53
N ALA A 47 6.55 4.57 -2.86
CA ALA A 47 5.96 4.51 -4.19
C ALA A 47 6.83 5.21 -5.24
N ALA A 48 7.44 6.35 -4.89
CA ALA A 48 8.39 7.02 -5.78
C ALA A 48 9.67 6.19 -5.94
N LEU A 49 10.20 5.65 -4.83
CA LEU A 49 11.36 4.75 -4.85
C LEU A 49 11.13 3.50 -5.70
N LEU A 50 9.93 2.92 -5.63
CA LEU A 50 9.56 1.78 -6.47
C LEU A 50 9.48 2.19 -7.96
N ALA A 51 8.90 3.35 -8.26
CA ALA A 51 8.77 3.86 -9.62
C ALA A 51 10.13 3.96 -10.33
N GLU A 52 11.18 4.38 -9.61
CA GLU A 52 12.55 4.44 -10.13
C GLU A 52 13.09 3.06 -10.56
N GLY A 53 12.65 1.97 -9.92
CA GLY A 53 13.10 0.60 -10.19
C GLY A 53 12.22 -0.22 -11.14
N ILE A 54 11.02 0.25 -11.49
CA ILE A 54 10.09 -0.49 -12.37
C ILE A 54 10.56 -0.47 -13.83
N GLY A 55 10.99 0.68 -14.34
CA GLY A 55 11.40 0.86 -15.73
C GLY A 55 12.86 0.54 -15.98
N ASN A 56 13.26 0.42 -17.25
CA ASN A 56 14.65 0.28 -17.65
C ASN A 56 15.01 1.25 -18.77
N GLY A 57 16.25 1.20 -19.29
CA GLY A 57 16.72 2.09 -20.35
C GLY A 57 15.88 2.07 -21.65
N ARG A 58 14.97 1.10 -21.82
CA ARG A 58 14.08 0.98 -23.00
C ARG A 58 12.61 1.30 -22.71
N ARG A 59 12.19 1.29 -21.45
CA ARG A 59 10.82 1.62 -21.00
C ARG A 59 10.89 2.46 -19.72
N GLY A 60 10.61 3.74 -19.85
CA GLY A 60 10.48 4.64 -18.69
C GLY A 60 9.21 4.41 -17.89
N VAL A 61 9.05 5.15 -16.79
CA VAL A 61 7.89 5.10 -15.90
C VAL A 61 7.24 6.48 -15.83
N GLU A 62 5.94 6.57 -16.05
CA GLU A 62 5.13 7.73 -15.72
C GLU A 62 4.46 7.46 -14.36
N PHE A 63 4.92 8.12 -13.32
CA PHE A 63 4.45 7.91 -11.95
C PHE A 63 3.54 9.06 -11.49
N ARG A 64 2.44 8.71 -10.80
CA ARG A 64 1.60 9.69 -10.09
C ARG A 64 1.20 9.16 -8.72
N ASN A 65 1.42 9.99 -7.70
CA ASN A 65 0.95 9.73 -6.35
C ASN A 65 -0.38 10.48 -6.10
N PHE A 66 -1.44 9.73 -5.86
CA PHE A 66 -2.78 10.23 -5.52
C PHE A 66 -3.08 10.10 -4.02
N ALA A 67 -2.17 9.51 -3.24
CA ALA A 67 -2.36 9.30 -1.81
C ALA A 67 -2.38 10.63 -1.04
N VAL A 68 -3.21 10.69 -0.01
CA VAL A 68 -3.38 11.88 0.83
C VAL A 68 -3.41 11.47 2.29
N SER A 69 -2.58 12.09 3.12
CA SER A 69 -2.51 11.84 4.57
C SER A 69 -3.87 11.86 5.24
N GLY A 70 -4.13 10.82 6.02
CA GLY A 70 -5.38 10.68 6.79
C GLY A 70 -6.59 10.21 5.97
N SER A 71 -6.42 9.88 4.69
CA SER A 71 -7.47 9.30 3.86
C SER A 71 -8.04 8.03 4.47
N LEU A 72 -9.36 7.90 4.38
CA LEU A 72 -10.10 6.68 4.65
C LEU A 72 -10.33 5.88 3.36
N SER A 73 -10.76 4.63 3.51
CA SER A 73 -11.22 3.81 2.38
C SER A 73 -12.25 4.51 1.48
N SER A 74 -13.11 5.37 2.05
CA SER A 74 -14.08 6.17 1.29
C SER A 74 -13.42 7.26 0.45
N ASP A 75 -12.38 7.92 0.96
CA ASP A 75 -11.68 8.97 0.20
C ASP A 75 -10.95 8.37 -1.00
N VAL A 76 -10.35 7.18 -0.80
CA VAL A 76 -9.72 6.44 -1.89
C VAL A 76 -10.75 6.09 -2.96
N ARG A 77 -11.90 5.52 -2.57
CA ARG A 77 -12.97 5.20 -3.52
C ARG A 77 -13.54 6.42 -4.23
N ASP A 78 -13.90 7.47 -3.49
CA ASP A 78 -14.70 8.57 -4.02
C ASP A 78 -13.86 9.60 -4.80
N ARG A 79 -12.56 9.68 -4.52
CA ARG A 79 -11.69 10.74 -5.07
C ARG A 79 -10.46 10.19 -5.77
N GLN A 80 -9.69 9.33 -5.11
CA GLN A 80 -8.40 8.90 -5.65
C GLN A 80 -8.58 7.91 -6.81
N ALA A 81 -9.47 6.92 -6.67
CA ALA A 81 -9.66 5.87 -7.66
C ALA A 81 -10.20 6.39 -9.01
N PRO A 82 -11.19 7.30 -9.08
CA PRO A 82 -11.61 7.91 -10.34
C PRO A 82 -10.48 8.70 -11.02
N ALA A 83 -9.69 9.45 -10.25
CA ALA A 83 -8.55 10.20 -10.77
C ALA A 83 -7.43 9.30 -11.30
N ALA A 84 -7.14 8.20 -10.58
CA ALA A 84 -6.21 7.18 -11.01
C ALA A 84 -6.72 6.43 -12.25
N ALA A 85 -8.00 6.09 -12.33
CA ALA A 85 -8.58 5.44 -13.51
C ALA A 85 -8.49 6.33 -14.76
N ALA A 86 -8.71 7.64 -14.64
CA ALA A 86 -8.48 8.60 -15.72
C ALA A 86 -6.99 8.63 -16.15
N PHE A 87 -6.09 8.34 -15.21
CA PHE A 87 -4.68 8.13 -15.48
C PHE A 87 -4.37 6.76 -16.12
N ARG A 88 -5.32 5.88 -16.44
CA ARG A 88 -5.11 4.56 -17.10
C ARG A 88 -3.77 3.87 -16.76
N PRO A 89 -3.54 3.53 -15.48
CA PRO A 89 -2.30 2.93 -15.03
C PRO A 89 -2.14 1.50 -15.53
N ASP A 90 -0.89 1.08 -15.73
CA ASP A 90 -0.51 -0.33 -15.90
C ASP A 90 -0.35 -1.01 -14.53
N LEU A 91 0.11 -0.26 -13.52
CA LEU A 91 0.26 -0.68 -12.14
C LEU A 91 -0.48 0.30 -11.24
N ALA A 92 -1.25 -0.20 -10.27
CA ALA A 92 -1.92 0.65 -9.29
C ALA A 92 -1.72 0.10 -7.87
N SER A 93 -1.10 0.88 -6.98
CA SER A 93 -1.02 0.51 -5.57
C SER A 93 -2.22 1.05 -4.80
N VAL A 94 -2.79 0.21 -3.95
CA VAL A 94 -3.90 0.55 -3.05
C VAL A 94 -3.54 0.06 -1.65
N VAL A 95 -3.06 0.98 -0.82
CA VAL A 95 -2.70 0.71 0.59
C VAL A 95 -3.39 1.72 1.48
N VAL A 96 -4.47 1.29 2.14
CA VAL A 96 -5.31 2.11 3.03
C VAL A 96 -6.05 1.22 4.03
N GLY A 97 -6.52 1.79 5.12
CA GLY A 97 -7.43 1.12 6.06
C GLY A 97 -7.02 1.30 7.51
N VAL A 98 -5.74 1.56 7.79
CA VAL A 98 -5.25 1.86 9.15
C VAL A 98 -6.02 3.05 9.73
N ASN A 99 -6.19 4.11 8.95
CA ASN A 99 -6.97 5.29 9.38
C ASN A 99 -8.45 4.97 9.67
N ASP A 100 -9.07 4.04 8.93
CA ASP A 100 -10.43 3.58 9.21
C ASP A 100 -10.51 2.87 10.57
N THR A 101 -9.51 2.05 10.93
CA THR A 101 -9.48 1.33 12.22
C THR A 101 -9.53 2.27 13.43
N LEU A 102 -9.03 3.50 13.26
CA LEU A 102 -9.00 4.52 14.29
C LEU A 102 -10.34 5.24 14.46
N ARG A 103 -11.31 5.05 13.54
CA ARG A 103 -12.60 5.73 13.58
C ARG A 103 -13.62 4.95 14.39
N ARG A 104 -14.47 5.68 15.13
CA ARG A 104 -15.64 5.10 15.81
C ARG A 104 -16.60 4.42 14.83
N SER A 105 -16.75 5.00 13.64
CA SER A 105 -17.58 4.50 12.54
C SER A 105 -16.97 3.35 11.76
N PHE A 106 -15.85 2.77 12.23
CA PHE A 106 -15.23 1.62 11.59
C PHE A 106 -16.25 0.49 11.38
N ASP A 107 -16.41 0.11 10.13
CA ASP A 107 -17.22 -1.01 9.68
C ASP A 107 -16.43 -1.78 8.62
N ILE A 108 -16.06 -3.02 8.95
CA ILE A 108 -15.26 -3.86 8.07
C ILE A 108 -16.00 -4.22 6.77
N ARG A 109 -17.33 -4.29 6.79
CA ARG A 109 -18.13 -4.61 5.58
C ARG A 109 -18.07 -3.46 4.59
N LEU A 110 -18.24 -2.23 5.07
CA LEU A 110 -18.11 -1.04 4.23
C LEU A 110 -16.69 -0.87 3.70
N LEU A 111 -15.68 -1.14 4.52
CA LEU A 111 -14.28 -1.11 4.08
C LEU A 111 -14.03 -2.15 2.98
N ALA A 112 -14.48 -3.39 3.18
CA ALA A 112 -14.34 -4.46 2.18
C ALA A 112 -15.02 -4.11 0.86
N GLN A 113 -16.26 -3.60 0.91
CA GLN A 113 -16.99 -3.15 -0.27
C GLN A 113 -16.22 -2.06 -1.02
N ARG A 114 -15.75 -1.02 -0.32
CA ARG A 114 -15.04 0.10 -0.95
C ARG A 114 -13.73 -0.34 -1.59
N LEU A 115 -12.97 -1.21 -0.93
CA LEU A 115 -11.73 -1.73 -1.50
C LEU A 115 -12.01 -2.64 -2.71
N ASP A 116 -13.05 -3.46 -2.67
CA ASP A 116 -13.49 -4.26 -3.82
C ASP A 116 -13.86 -3.35 -5.02
N GLU A 117 -14.64 -2.29 -4.79
CA GLU A 117 -15.02 -1.31 -5.81
C GLU A 117 -13.79 -0.61 -6.43
N VAL A 118 -12.81 -0.23 -5.61
CA VAL A 118 -11.55 0.39 -6.07
C VAL A 118 -10.71 -0.58 -6.90
N CYS A 119 -10.51 -1.81 -6.40
CA CYS A 119 -9.75 -2.83 -7.11
C CYS A 119 -10.43 -3.19 -8.44
N ALA A 120 -11.75 -3.41 -8.44
CA ALA A 120 -12.53 -3.67 -9.64
C ALA A 120 -12.35 -2.57 -10.69
N LEU A 121 -12.53 -1.31 -10.31
CA LEU A 121 -12.40 -0.17 -11.24
C LEU A 121 -11.01 -0.13 -11.91
N LEU A 122 -9.95 -0.34 -11.14
CA LEU A 122 -8.58 -0.26 -11.63
C LEU A 122 -8.22 -1.48 -12.47
N THR A 123 -8.63 -2.69 -12.06
CA THR A 123 -8.42 -3.93 -12.82
C THR A 123 -9.23 -3.97 -14.11
N ASP A 124 -10.48 -3.51 -14.12
CA ASP A 124 -11.29 -3.36 -15.33
C ASP A 124 -10.64 -2.38 -16.33
N GLY A 125 -9.88 -1.41 -15.82
CA GLY A 125 -9.03 -0.50 -16.60
C GLY A 125 -7.71 -1.10 -17.11
N GLY A 126 -7.41 -2.35 -16.74
CA GLY A 126 -6.20 -3.09 -17.14
C GLY A 126 -5.02 -2.98 -16.18
N ALA A 127 -5.18 -2.39 -14.99
CA ALA A 127 -4.09 -2.24 -14.04
C ALA A 127 -3.87 -3.51 -13.21
N VAL A 128 -2.60 -3.86 -12.98
CA VAL A 128 -2.21 -4.82 -11.95
C VAL A 128 -2.21 -4.13 -10.59
N ILE A 129 -2.92 -4.72 -9.62
CA ILE A 129 -3.03 -4.16 -8.27
C ILE A 129 -1.82 -4.54 -7.42
N LEU A 130 -1.26 -3.57 -6.70
CA LEU A 130 -0.31 -3.76 -5.63
C LEU A 130 -0.99 -3.42 -4.30
N THR A 131 -0.87 -4.27 -3.28
CA THR A 131 -1.42 -3.97 -1.95
C THR A 131 -0.57 -4.59 -0.85
N ALA A 132 -0.83 -4.22 0.40
CA ALA A 132 -0.08 -4.69 1.54
C ALA A 132 -0.97 -4.90 2.77
N CYS A 133 -0.71 -5.96 3.52
CA CYS A 133 -1.15 -6.03 4.91
C CYS A 133 -0.13 -5.27 5.80
N LEU A 134 -0.63 -4.56 6.81
CA LEU A 134 0.17 -3.67 7.65
C LEU A 134 0.07 -4.10 9.12
N PRO A 135 1.05 -3.73 9.97
CA PRO A 135 1.08 -4.18 11.35
C PRO A 135 0.01 -3.48 12.18
N ASP A 136 -0.39 -4.10 13.30
CA ASP A 136 -1.30 -3.46 14.25
C ASP A 136 -0.69 -2.16 14.79
N PRO A 137 -1.32 -0.99 14.57
CA PRO A 137 -0.81 0.27 15.10
C PRO A 137 -0.72 0.25 16.64
N GLY A 138 -1.57 -0.53 17.33
CA GLY A 138 -1.50 -0.72 18.77
C GLY A 138 -0.19 -1.39 19.20
N ALA A 139 0.23 -2.44 18.49
CA ALA A 139 1.48 -3.13 18.72
C ALA A 139 2.71 -2.26 18.40
N VAL A 140 2.72 -1.57 17.26
CA VAL A 140 3.85 -0.70 16.85
C VAL A 140 4.04 0.46 17.83
N LEU A 141 2.94 1.05 18.30
CA LEU A 141 2.97 2.14 19.28
C LEU A 141 3.20 1.67 20.73
N GLY A 142 3.10 0.36 21.00
CA GLY A 142 3.23 -0.20 22.35
C GLY A 142 2.08 0.23 23.27
N LEU A 143 0.85 0.29 22.76
CA LEU A 143 -0.32 0.72 23.53
C LEU A 143 -0.69 -0.32 24.60
N PRO A 144 -1.20 0.11 25.76
CA PRO A 144 -1.69 -0.81 26.79
C PRO A 144 -2.87 -1.63 26.28
N ALA A 145 -3.06 -2.83 26.83
CA ALA A 145 -4.04 -3.81 26.35
C ALA A 145 -5.47 -3.26 26.11
N PRO A 146 -6.03 -2.37 26.95
CA PRO A 146 -7.36 -1.79 26.69
C PRO A 146 -7.46 -1.01 25.37
N LEU A 147 -6.37 -0.41 24.90
CA LEU A 147 -6.30 0.30 23.63
C LEU A 147 -5.80 -0.60 22.50
N GLY A 148 -4.80 -1.45 22.78
CA GLY A 148 -4.20 -2.34 21.80
C GLY A 148 -5.15 -3.39 21.28
N ARG A 149 -5.90 -4.09 22.15
CA ARG A 149 -6.78 -5.21 21.73
C ARG A 149 -7.87 -4.80 20.74
N PRO A 150 -8.61 -3.69 20.94
CA PRO A 150 -9.57 -3.21 19.94
C PRO A 150 -8.93 -2.89 18.59
N LEU A 151 -7.75 -2.26 18.57
CA LEU A 151 -7.05 -1.93 17.33
C LEU A 151 -6.52 -3.17 16.63
N ALA A 152 -5.93 -4.11 17.37
CA ALA A 152 -5.48 -5.40 16.86
C ALA A 152 -6.62 -6.14 16.15
N ARG A 153 -7.81 -6.24 16.76
CA ARG A 153 -8.98 -6.86 16.11
C ARG A 153 -9.36 -6.17 14.82
N ARG A 154 -9.38 -4.84 14.80
CA ARG A 154 -9.75 -4.06 13.62
C ARG A 154 -8.70 -4.21 12.51
N GLN A 155 -7.41 -4.13 12.84
CA GLN A 155 -6.34 -4.28 11.87
C GLN A 155 -6.27 -5.71 11.32
N SER A 156 -6.45 -6.73 12.16
CA SER A 156 -6.54 -8.13 11.70
C SER A 156 -7.70 -8.32 10.72
N ALA A 157 -8.85 -7.70 10.97
CA ALA A 157 -9.98 -7.74 10.04
C ALA A 157 -9.67 -7.03 8.71
N VAL A 158 -9.01 -5.87 8.73
CA VAL A 158 -8.54 -5.18 7.52
C VAL A 158 -7.56 -6.05 6.74
N ASN A 159 -6.55 -6.62 7.40
CA ASN A 159 -5.56 -7.49 6.75
C ASN A 159 -6.23 -8.72 6.12
N ALA A 160 -7.22 -9.33 6.78
CA ALA A 160 -7.99 -10.44 6.22
C ALA A 160 -8.75 -10.05 4.94
N VAL A 161 -9.35 -8.85 4.90
CA VAL A 161 -9.98 -8.31 3.69
C VAL A 161 -8.94 -8.09 2.59
N VAL A 162 -7.78 -7.51 2.92
CA VAL A 162 -6.70 -7.30 1.94
C VAL A 162 -6.21 -8.63 1.36
N HIS A 163 -6.04 -9.67 2.18
CA HIS A 163 -5.69 -11.01 1.69
C HIS A 163 -6.74 -11.57 0.74
N ALA A 164 -8.03 -11.47 1.09
CA ALA A 164 -9.11 -11.96 0.25
C ALA A 164 -9.20 -11.23 -1.10
N LEU A 165 -9.08 -9.90 -1.09
CA LEU A 165 -9.08 -9.09 -2.31
C LEU A 165 -7.81 -9.36 -3.14
N SER A 166 -6.68 -9.62 -2.50
CA SER A 166 -5.45 -9.97 -3.21
C SER A 166 -5.60 -11.28 -3.98
N ALA A 167 -6.22 -12.29 -3.36
CA ALA A 167 -6.52 -13.55 -4.05
C ALA A 167 -7.53 -13.36 -5.19
N ARG A 168 -8.56 -12.52 -4.98
CA ARG A 168 -9.63 -12.25 -5.96
C ARG A 168 -9.14 -11.53 -7.21
N TYR A 169 -8.27 -10.54 -7.06
CA TYR A 169 -7.78 -9.70 -8.16
C TYR A 169 -6.37 -10.08 -8.65
N ASP A 170 -5.84 -11.23 -8.19
CA ASP A 170 -4.44 -11.64 -8.40
C ASP A 170 -3.45 -10.49 -8.13
N ALA A 171 -3.63 -9.80 -7.00
CA ALA A 171 -2.83 -8.65 -6.65
C ALA A 171 -1.40 -9.06 -6.26
N VAL A 172 -0.45 -8.17 -6.52
CA VAL A 172 0.90 -8.21 -5.95
C VAL A 172 0.79 -7.82 -4.48
N HIS A 173 0.77 -8.83 -3.60
CA HIS A 173 0.55 -8.65 -2.16
C HIS A 173 1.87 -8.65 -1.38
N LEU A 174 2.16 -7.52 -0.72
CA LEU A 174 3.26 -7.41 0.24
C LEU A 174 2.77 -7.74 1.65
N HIS A 175 3.39 -8.73 2.28
CA HIS A 175 3.10 -9.07 3.68
C HIS A 175 4.01 -8.27 4.62
N ALA A 176 3.50 -7.17 5.18
CA ALA A 176 4.26 -6.25 6.03
C ALA A 176 3.63 -6.09 7.44
N SER A 177 2.99 -7.14 7.96
CA SER A 177 2.24 -7.06 9.23
C SER A 177 2.92 -7.67 10.45
N ASP A 178 4.05 -8.37 10.28
CA ASP A 178 4.73 -9.10 11.35
C ASP A 178 6.27 -9.03 11.21
N GLY A 179 6.99 -9.80 12.04
CA GLY A 179 8.43 -9.91 11.98
C GLY A 179 9.17 -8.59 12.25
N GLU A 180 10.02 -8.19 11.30
CA GLU A 180 10.80 -6.94 11.40
C GLU A 180 9.90 -5.70 11.43
N TRP A 181 8.73 -5.72 10.79
CA TRP A 181 7.78 -4.60 10.80
C TRP A 181 7.26 -4.28 12.20
N VAL A 182 7.27 -5.25 13.11
CA VAL A 182 6.86 -5.04 14.50
C VAL A 182 8.07 -4.86 15.42
N SER A 183 9.17 -5.58 15.17
CA SER A 183 10.32 -5.64 16.08
C SER A 183 11.43 -4.63 15.78
N ASP A 184 11.64 -4.25 14.52
CA ASP A 184 12.71 -3.32 14.12
C ASP A 184 12.20 -1.87 14.12
N ARG A 185 12.63 -1.12 15.13
CA ARG A 185 12.29 0.30 15.28
C ARG A 185 12.92 1.19 14.23
N SER A 186 14.00 0.76 13.57
CA SER A 186 14.70 1.55 12.56
C SER A 186 13.90 1.70 11.26
N LEU A 187 12.89 0.85 11.05
CA LEU A 187 11.96 0.96 9.93
C LEU A 187 10.95 2.11 10.12
N TRP A 188 10.79 2.62 11.34
CA TRP A 188 9.76 3.59 11.70
C TRP A 188 10.34 4.96 11.99
N SER A 189 9.58 5.99 11.63
CA SER A 189 9.90 7.39 11.92
C SER A 189 9.76 7.69 13.42
N ALA A 190 10.11 8.91 13.83
CA ALA A 190 10.03 9.35 15.22
C ALA A 190 8.63 9.17 15.84
N ASP A 191 7.56 9.20 15.03
CA ASP A 191 6.18 9.02 15.47
C ASP A 191 5.76 7.57 15.69
N ARG A 192 6.59 6.60 15.29
CA ARG A 192 6.32 5.16 15.37
C ARG A 192 5.01 4.72 14.71
N LEU A 193 4.57 5.46 13.71
CA LEU A 193 3.38 5.14 12.94
C LEU A 193 3.68 5.14 11.43
N HIS A 194 4.55 6.03 10.97
CA HIS A 194 4.95 6.10 9.58
C HIS A 194 6.34 5.50 9.37
N PRO A 195 6.60 4.87 8.23
CA PRO A 195 7.94 4.37 7.92
C PRO A 195 8.95 5.52 7.86
N ALA A 196 10.15 5.30 8.40
CA ALA A 196 11.31 6.14 8.08
C ALA A 196 11.80 5.84 6.66
N GLU A 197 12.79 6.59 6.16
CA GLU A 197 13.43 6.32 4.87
C GLU A 197 13.77 4.84 4.69
N ARG A 198 14.42 4.21 5.68
CA ARG A 198 14.74 2.78 5.65
C ARG A 198 13.51 1.92 5.43
N GLY A 199 12.41 2.20 6.14
CA GLY A 199 11.14 1.49 5.96
C GLY A 199 10.55 1.68 4.56
N HIS A 200 10.55 2.92 4.04
CA HIS A 200 10.09 3.19 2.66
C HIS A 200 10.92 2.44 1.61
N ARG A 201 12.25 2.37 1.79
CA ARG A 201 13.15 1.61 0.93
C ARG A 201 12.91 0.10 1.01
N THR A 202 12.66 -0.44 2.21
CA THR A 202 12.30 -1.85 2.39
C THR A 202 11.02 -2.18 1.62
N VAL A 203 9.96 -1.37 1.78
CA VAL A 203 8.69 -1.56 1.04
C VAL A 203 8.90 -1.51 -0.47
N ALA A 204 9.65 -0.51 -0.95
CA ALA A 204 9.95 -0.36 -2.37
C ALA A 204 10.73 -1.57 -2.92
N ALA A 205 11.76 -2.02 -2.22
CA ALA A 205 12.56 -3.18 -2.61
C ALA A 205 11.75 -4.49 -2.59
N ASP A 206 10.84 -4.65 -1.62
CA ASP A 206 10.02 -5.86 -1.51
C ASP A 206 8.93 -5.90 -2.58
N PHE A 207 8.26 -4.79 -2.87
CA PHE A 207 7.34 -4.72 -4.02
C PHE A 207 8.08 -4.91 -5.34
N HIS A 208 9.29 -4.35 -5.51
CA HIS A 208 10.10 -4.56 -6.70
C HIS A 208 10.42 -6.04 -6.90
N ARG A 209 10.83 -6.74 -5.83
CA ARG A 209 11.08 -8.18 -5.87
C ARG A 209 9.84 -8.96 -6.30
N LEU A 210 8.67 -8.63 -5.77
CA LEU A 210 7.41 -9.29 -6.12
C LEU A 210 6.99 -9.00 -7.58
N LEU A 211 7.17 -7.78 -8.07
CA LEU A 211 6.93 -7.42 -9.47
C LEU A 211 7.92 -8.11 -10.41
N THR A 212 9.18 -8.20 -10.03
CA THR A 212 10.24 -8.88 -10.81
C THR A 212 9.90 -10.37 -10.97
N ALA A 213 9.42 -11.03 -9.90
CA ALA A 213 8.97 -12.42 -9.96
C ALA A 213 7.81 -12.65 -10.95
N ARG A 214 7.05 -11.60 -11.29
CA ARG A 214 5.98 -11.60 -12.29
C ARG A 214 6.40 -11.01 -13.65
N GLY A 215 7.67 -10.62 -13.82
CA GLY A 215 8.16 -9.98 -15.04
C GLY A 215 7.63 -8.56 -15.26
N LEU A 216 7.10 -7.90 -14.22
CA LEU A 216 6.48 -6.57 -14.29
C LEU A 216 7.43 -5.42 -13.91
N ALA A 217 8.53 -5.72 -13.23
CA ALA A 217 9.63 -4.77 -13.00
C ALA A 217 10.82 -5.16 -13.88
N LEU A 218 11.30 -4.19 -14.66
CA LEU A 218 12.34 -4.37 -15.68
C LEU A 218 13.67 -3.69 -15.29
N GLY A 219 13.63 -2.82 -14.29
CA GLY A 219 14.76 -2.05 -13.81
C GLY A 219 15.53 -2.69 -12.66
N ASN A 220 16.53 -1.96 -12.18
CA ASN A 220 17.30 -2.35 -11.01
C ASN A 220 16.46 -2.19 -9.73
N PRO A 221 16.66 -3.05 -8.73
CA PRO A 221 15.96 -2.92 -7.46
C PRO A 221 16.32 -1.59 -6.77
N PRO A 222 15.35 -0.93 -6.10
CA PRO A 222 15.63 0.22 -5.24
C PRO A 222 16.65 -0.14 -4.15
N GLY A 223 17.56 0.79 -3.85
CA GLY A 223 18.52 0.61 -2.76
C GLY A 223 17.84 0.56 -1.39
N ARG A 224 18.23 -0.40 -0.54
CA ARG A 224 17.68 -0.58 0.81
C ARG A 224 18.32 0.31 1.87
N GLU A 225 19.54 0.78 1.61
CA GLU A 225 20.28 1.59 2.58
C GLU A 225 19.77 3.03 2.55
N PRO A 226 19.42 3.63 3.70
CA PRO A 226 19.02 5.03 3.77
C PRO A 226 20.18 5.95 3.35
N GLU A 227 19.83 7.03 2.64
CA GLU A 227 20.76 8.10 2.28
C GLU A 227 20.83 9.17 3.37
N GLN A 228 19.79 9.31 4.19
CA GLN A 228 19.76 10.22 5.32
C GLN A 228 20.08 9.50 6.64
N PRO A 229 20.78 10.17 7.56
CA PRO A 229 21.00 9.62 8.89
C PRO A 229 19.66 9.41 9.60
N PRO A 230 19.56 8.40 10.49
CA PRO A 230 18.35 8.21 11.28
C PRO A 230 18.07 9.47 12.12
N PRO A 231 16.79 9.81 12.37
CA PRO A 231 16.43 10.99 13.14
C PRO A 231 17.08 10.91 14.54
N SER A 232 17.73 12.01 14.95
CA SER A 232 18.34 12.07 16.27
C SER A 232 17.27 12.09 17.37
N ARG A 233 17.68 11.85 18.62
CA ARG A 233 16.78 12.02 19.78
C ARG A 233 16.22 13.44 19.85
N THR A 234 17.04 14.43 19.47
CA THR A 234 16.64 15.84 19.43
C THR A 234 15.59 16.09 18.35
N ASP A 235 15.75 15.51 17.16
CA ASP A 235 14.76 15.62 16.07
C ASP A 235 13.43 14.98 16.48
N SER A 236 13.50 13.85 17.17
CA SER A 236 12.31 13.17 17.71
C SER A 236 11.59 14.03 18.75
N LEU A 237 12.34 14.67 19.66
CA LEU A 237 11.79 15.59 20.67
C LEU A 237 11.22 16.86 20.03
N LEU A 238 11.91 17.40 19.02
CA LEU A 238 11.51 18.62 18.33
C LEU A 238 10.28 18.39 17.45
N TRP A 239 10.18 17.24 16.79
CA TRP A 239 8.95 16.79 16.12
C TRP A 239 7.81 16.66 17.14
N LEU A 240 8.04 15.99 18.27
CA LEU A 240 7.03 15.81 19.32
C LEU A 240 6.52 17.17 19.82
N ALA A 241 7.42 18.11 20.06
CA ALA A 241 7.12 19.47 20.53
C ALA A 241 6.38 20.33 19.49
N THR A 242 6.51 20.03 18.19
CA THR A 242 5.94 20.86 17.11
C THR A 242 4.83 20.12 16.36
N ALA A 243 5.21 19.30 15.37
CA ALA A 243 4.29 18.60 14.48
C ALA A 243 3.44 17.56 15.23
N GLY A 244 4.05 16.81 16.17
CA GLY A 244 3.38 15.83 17.01
C GLY A 244 2.35 16.47 17.93
N THR A 245 2.71 17.57 18.59
CA THR A 245 1.78 18.33 19.44
C THR A 245 0.67 18.97 18.62
N GLY A 246 0.99 19.60 17.49
CA GLY A 246 -0.02 20.17 16.59
C GLY A 246 -0.98 19.12 16.02
N TRP A 247 -0.47 17.93 15.69
CA TRP A 247 -1.31 16.79 15.29
C TRP A 247 -2.18 16.32 16.44
N LEU A 248 -1.63 16.13 17.64
CA LEU A 248 -2.37 15.69 18.82
C LEU A 248 -3.48 16.67 19.20
N VAL A 249 -3.21 17.98 19.13
CA VAL A 249 -4.20 19.04 19.36
C VAL A 249 -5.33 18.95 18.32
N ARG A 250 -4.99 18.88 17.02
CA ARG A 250 -6.01 18.70 15.96
C ARG A 250 -6.82 17.42 16.14
N ARG A 251 -6.20 16.38 16.69
CA ARG A 251 -6.79 15.05 16.91
C ARG A 251 -7.43 14.87 18.29
N SER A 252 -7.35 15.88 19.15
CA SER A 252 -7.84 15.80 20.52
C SER A 252 -9.36 15.81 20.60
N THR A 253 -10.02 16.35 19.58
CA THR A 253 -11.48 16.45 19.50
C THR A 253 -12.11 15.30 18.72
N ASP A 254 -11.36 14.60 17.87
CA ASP A 254 -11.87 13.46 17.11
C ASP A 254 -11.31 12.12 17.62
N LEU A 255 -9.99 11.91 17.59
CA LEU A 255 -9.34 10.63 17.78
C LEU A 255 -9.24 10.21 19.25
N LEU A 256 -8.77 11.11 20.13
CA LEU A 256 -8.56 10.78 21.55
C LEU A 256 -9.86 10.33 22.25
N PRO A 257 -11.00 11.01 22.12
CA PRO A 257 -12.24 10.57 22.75
C PRO A 257 -12.71 9.20 22.22
N GLN A 258 -12.44 8.91 20.94
CA GLN A 258 -12.82 7.65 20.31
C GLN A 258 -11.99 6.48 20.82
N LEU A 259 -10.67 6.66 20.93
CA LEU A 259 -9.77 5.66 21.52
C LEU A 259 -10.14 5.38 22.99
N LEU A 260 -10.47 6.42 23.77
CA LEU A 260 -10.92 6.26 25.15
C LEU A 260 -12.25 5.49 25.25
N CYS A 261 -13.19 5.73 24.33
CA CYS A 261 -14.43 4.96 24.26
C CYS A 261 -14.18 3.47 23.94
N LEU A 262 -13.26 3.16 23.03
CA LEU A 262 -12.86 1.78 22.73
C LEU A 262 -12.24 1.11 23.96
N ALA A 263 -11.32 1.80 24.64
CA ALA A 263 -10.72 1.30 25.87
C ALA A 263 -11.75 1.09 26.98
N GLY A 264 -12.70 2.02 27.16
CA GLY A 264 -13.77 1.89 28.15
C GLY A 264 -14.71 0.72 27.84
N ALA A 265 -15.00 0.44 26.56
CA ALA A 265 -15.74 -0.76 26.17
C ALA A 265 -14.95 -2.04 26.49
N GLU A 266 -13.65 -2.07 26.17
CA GLU A 266 -12.77 -3.21 26.46
C GLU A 266 -12.71 -3.50 27.96
N ILE A 267 -12.48 -2.47 28.78
CA ILE A 267 -12.42 -2.58 30.25
C ILE A 267 -13.73 -3.09 30.82
N ARG A 268 -14.89 -2.59 30.34
CA ARG A 268 -16.19 -3.09 30.81
C ARG A 268 -16.41 -4.56 30.47
N HIS A 269 -16.02 -4.99 29.28
CA HIS A 269 -16.13 -6.41 28.90
C HIS A 269 -15.18 -7.28 29.69
N TRP A 270 -13.96 -6.81 29.95
CA TRP A 270 -12.99 -7.50 30.79
C TRP A 270 -13.49 -7.66 32.23
N ALA A 271 -13.98 -6.59 32.86
CA ALA A 271 -14.53 -6.61 34.21
C ALA A 271 -15.74 -7.57 34.34
N ARG A 272 -16.46 -7.81 33.24
CA ARG A 272 -17.60 -8.74 33.17
C ARG A 272 -17.22 -10.16 32.71
N GLY A 273 -15.96 -10.43 32.37
CA GLY A 273 -15.53 -11.72 31.80
C GLY A 273 -16.13 -12.03 30.42
N THR A 274 -16.51 -11.01 29.65
CA THR A 274 -17.26 -11.15 28.38
C THR A 274 -16.44 -10.75 27.14
N THR A 275 -15.11 -10.62 27.24
CA THR A 275 -14.24 -10.23 26.11
C THR A 275 -14.44 -11.11 24.87
N ALA A 276 -14.66 -12.42 25.03
CA ALA A 276 -14.93 -13.33 23.92
C ALA A 276 -16.17 -12.97 23.09
N GLN A 277 -17.10 -12.16 23.63
CA GLN A 277 -18.24 -11.65 22.84
C GLN A 277 -17.81 -10.57 21.84
N LEU A 278 -16.79 -9.77 22.17
CA LEU A 278 -16.22 -8.78 21.25
C LEU A 278 -15.52 -9.47 20.09
N ASP A 279 -14.73 -10.50 20.39
CA ASP A 279 -14.01 -11.28 19.39
C ASP A 279 -15.01 -11.96 18.43
N ARG A 280 -16.02 -12.67 18.95
CA ARG A 280 -17.08 -13.28 18.11
C ARG A 280 -17.83 -12.27 17.24
N ARG A 281 -18.13 -11.07 17.75
CA ARG A 281 -18.79 -10.02 16.95
C ARG A 281 -17.89 -9.52 15.82
N ALA A 282 -16.60 -9.34 16.09
CA ALA A 282 -15.63 -8.96 15.08
C ALA A 282 -15.51 -10.04 14.00
N ASP A 283 -15.43 -11.31 14.41
CA ASP A 283 -15.37 -12.45 13.50
C ASP A 283 -16.64 -12.54 12.63
N GLN A 284 -17.83 -12.43 13.22
CA GLN A 284 -19.10 -12.44 12.47
C GLN A 284 -19.20 -11.28 11.47
N ALA A 285 -18.71 -10.08 11.85
CA ALA A 285 -18.67 -8.94 10.96
C ALA A 285 -17.72 -9.19 9.78
N LEU A 286 -16.52 -9.72 10.05
CA LEU A 286 -15.52 -10.08 9.05
C LEU A 286 -16.02 -11.18 8.12
N GLN A 287 -16.61 -12.27 8.63
CA GLN A 287 -17.18 -13.34 7.80
C GLN A 287 -18.26 -12.80 6.86
N GLY A 288 -19.12 -11.90 7.34
CA GLY A 288 -20.10 -11.21 6.48
C GLY A 288 -19.46 -10.32 5.41
N ALA A 289 -18.34 -9.65 5.73
CA ALA A 289 -17.59 -8.84 4.77
C ALA A 289 -16.94 -9.71 3.68
N LEU A 290 -16.28 -10.80 4.09
CA LEU A 290 -15.61 -11.73 3.19
C LEU A 290 -16.58 -12.48 2.28
N ALA A 291 -17.74 -12.88 2.80
CA ALA A 291 -18.79 -13.50 2.00
C ALA A 291 -19.24 -12.56 0.85
N THR A 292 -19.45 -11.28 1.15
CA THR A 292 -19.83 -10.30 0.12
C THR A 292 -18.73 -10.09 -0.92
N ALA A 293 -17.48 -10.00 -0.48
CA ALA A 293 -16.33 -9.78 -1.36
C ALA A 293 -16.00 -10.99 -2.27
N THR A 294 -16.40 -12.20 -1.89
CA THR A 294 -16.09 -13.41 -2.68
C THR A 294 -17.10 -13.68 -3.81
N PHE A 295 -18.28 -13.05 -3.82
CA PHE A 295 -19.29 -13.29 -4.86
C PHE A 295 -19.26 -12.26 -6.00
N ARG A 296 -18.33 -12.48 -6.93
CA ARG A 296 -18.51 -12.17 -8.36
C ARG A 296 -17.56 -13.05 -9.14
N THR A 297 -18.08 -14.11 -9.76
CA THR A 297 -17.37 -14.95 -10.72
C THR A 297 -16.88 -14.06 -11.87
N PRO A 298 -15.64 -14.18 -12.36
CA PRO A 298 -15.21 -13.46 -13.55
C PRO A 298 -16.15 -13.81 -14.72
N PRO A 299 -16.47 -12.86 -15.62
CA PRO A 299 -17.26 -13.17 -16.79
C PRO A 299 -16.57 -14.27 -17.59
N ALA A 300 -17.34 -15.24 -18.06
CA ALA A 300 -16.84 -16.33 -18.90
C ALA A 300 -16.10 -15.73 -20.11
N VAL A 301 -14.86 -16.17 -20.33
CA VAL A 301 -14.11 -15.86 -21.55
C VAL A 301 -14.95 -16.37 -22.72
N PRO A 302 -15.37 -15.50 -23.67
CA PRO A 302 -16.09 -15.97 -24.84
C PRO A 302 -15.20 -16.96 -25.62
N PRO A 303 -15.75 -18.07 -26.12
CA PRO A 303 -14.97 -19.04 -26.87
C PRO A 303 -14.29 -18.36 -28.06
N ALA A 304 -13.04 -18.75 -28.31
CA ALA A 304 -12.27 -18.23 -29.44
C ALA A 304 -13.07 -18.41 -30.74
N PRO A 305 -13.10 -17.39 -31.63
CA PRO A 305 -13.78 -17.51 -32.90
C PRO A 305 -13.19 -18.68 -33.69
N LEU A 306 -14.07 -19.53 -34.23
CA LEU A 306 -13.67 -20.67 -35.05
C LEU A 306 -12.84 -20.20 -36.25
N PRO A 307 -11.79 -20.95 -36.65
CA PRO A 307 -10.98 -20.60 -37.79
C PRO A 307 -11.83 -20.55 -39.05
N VAL A 308 -11.82 -19.41 -39.73
CA VAL A 308 -12.48 -19.22 -41.02
C VAL A 308 -11.70 -20.06 -42.05
N SER A 309 -12.31 -21.13 -42.54
CA SER A 309 -11.77 -21.90 -43.66
C SER A 309 -11.84 -21.05 -44.92
N HIS A 310 -10.70 -20.54 -45.37
CA HIS A 310 -10.58 -19.98 -46.71
C HIS A 310 -10.64 -21.14 -47.72
N VAL A 311 -11.76 -21.24 -48.43
CA VAL A 311 -11.86 -22.07 -49.64
C VAL A 311 -11.22 -21.28 -50.78
N THR A 312 -10.05 -21.72 -51.21
CA THR A 312 -9.43 -21.26 -52.46
C THR A 312 -10.19 -21.90 -53.62
N MET A 313 -10.94 -21.10 -54.37
CA MET A 313 -11.46 -21.51 -55.68
C MET A 313 -10.36 -21.24 -56.70
N GLU A 314 -9.68 -22.29 -57.18
CA GLU A 314 -8.86 -22.21 -58.38
C GLU A 314 -9.77 -22.12 -59.62
N GLY A 315 -9.47 -21.17 -60.49
CA GLY A 315 -9.99 -21.02 -61.84
C GLY A 315 -8.87 -20.54 -62.74
#